data_AF-A0A958HVM6-F1
#
_entry.id   AF-A0A958HVM6-F1
#
_cell.length_a   1.000
_cell.length_b   1.000
_cell.length_c   1.000
_cell.angle_alpha   90.00
_cell.angle_beta   90.00
_cell.angle_gamma   90.00
#
_symmetry.space_group_name_H-M   'P 1'
#
loop_
_entity.id
_entity.type
_entity.pdbx_description
1 polymer ?
#
loop_
_entity_poly.entity_id
_entity_poly.type
_entity_poly.pdbx_seq_one_letter_code
_entity_poly.pdbx_strand_id
1 'polypeptide(L)'
;MSKHQTPFNANLNGGTIIKSFATIVLFLFILSSIPAGAQGVNRVVMPHRDELASEISFWKQIFARVSLNEYLIHDSYNLEIVYKKVRFDSTVSDRQRSKELKAIKDEISDLLLR
;
A
#
# COMPACT_ATOMS: atom_id res chain seq x y z
N MET A 1 -39.66 59.73 -32.49
CA MET A 1 -39.93 59.99 -31.05
C MET A 1 -40.65 58.78 -30.48
N SER A 2 -39.99 57.96 -29.64
CA SER A 2 -40.57 57.28 -28.45
C SER A 2 -39.56 56.27 -27.90
N LYS A 3 -39.15 56.48 -26.65
CA LYS A 3 -38.33 55.58 -25.83
C LYS A 3 -39.28 54.57 -25.18
N HIS A 4 -39.01 53.27 -25.27
CA HIS A 4 -39.65 52.29 -24.41
C HIS A 4 -38.59 51.54 -23.60
N GLN A 5 -38.41 52.00 -22.36
CA GLN A 5 -37.82 51.22 -21.29
C GLN A 5 -38.83 50.16 -20.84
N THR A 6 -38.37 48.95 -20.60
CA THR A 6 -39.09 47.95 -19.80
C THR A 6 -38.29 47.66 -18.53
N PRO A 7 -38.93 47.61 -17.35
CA PRO A 7 -38.24 47.42 -16.09
C PRO A 7 -37.82 45.95 -15.90
N PHE A 8 -36.57 45.76 -15.49
CA PHE A 8 -36.06 44.48 -14.98
C PHE A 8 -36.70 44.21 -13.60
N ASN A 9 -37.74 43.38 -13.59
CA ASN A 9 -38.38 42.91 -12.37
C ASN A 9 -37.59 41.70 -11.83
N ALA A 10 -36.66 41.96 -10.90
CA ALA A 10 -35.99 40.92 -10.14
C ALA A 10 -36.93 40.40 -9.04
N ASN A 11 -37.69 39.34 -9.33
CA ASN A 11 -38.44 38.62 -8.31
C ASN A 11 -37.44 37.78 -7.47
N LEU A 12 -36.93 38.36 -6.38
CA LEU A 12 -36.06 37.68 -5.43
C LEU A 12 -36.92 36.76 -4.56
N ASN A 13 -36.99 35.49 -4.94
CA ASN A 13 -37.68 34.42 -4.21
C ASN A 13 -36.99 34.10 -2.86
N GLY A 14 -37.08 35.00 -1.88
CA GLY A 14 -36.48 34.86 -0.55
C GLY A 14 -36.94 33.62 0.23
N GLY A 15 -38.09 33.05 -0.12
CA GLY A 15 -38.59 31.81 0.48
C GLY A 15 -37.79 30.55 0.10
N THR A 16 -37.09 30.56 -1.04
CA THR A 16 -36.27 29.41 -1.49
C THR A 16 -34.96 29.34 -0.73
N ILE A 17 -34.33 30.50 -0.47
CA ILE A 17 -33.05 30.60 0.23
C ILE A 17 -33.19 30.15 1.68
N ILE A 18 -34.27 30.56 2.36
CA ILE A 18 -34.55 30.17 3.75
C ILE A 18 -34.85 28.66 3.85
N LYS A 19 -35.62 28.12 2.89
CA LYS A 19 -35.88 26.67 2.81
C LYS A 19 -34.59 25.88 2.59
N SER A 20 -33.73 26.31 1.66
CA SER A 20 -32.42 25.70 1.40
C SER A 20 -31.50 25.75 2.61
N PHE A 21 -31.50 26.85 3.37
CA PHE A 21 -30.71 26.95 4.61
C PHE A 21 -31.22 25.98 5.68
N ALA A 22 -32.53 25.89 5.87
CA ALA A 22 -33.14 24.95 6.80
C ALA A 22 -32.85 23.48 6.44
N THR A 23 -32.85 23.12 5.15
CA THR A 23 -32.47 21.77 4.70
C THR A 23 -30.99 21.49 4.95
N ILE A 24 -30.10 22.46 4.74
CA ILE A 24 -28.67 22.28 5.01
C ILE A 24 -28.42 22.07 6.51
N VAL A 25 -29.06 22.86 7.38
CA VAL A 25 -28.92 22.72 8.83
C VAL A 25 -29.48 21.37 9.30
N LEU A 26 -30.63 20.95 8.78
CA LEU A 26 -31.22 19.64 9.10
C LEU A 26 -30.31 18.49 8.62
N PHE A 27 -29.74 18.61 7.43
CA PHE A 27 -28.81 17.63 6.88
C PHE A 27 -27.53 17.52 7.73
N LEU A 28 -26.96 18.64 8.16
CA LEU A 28 -25.79 18.67 9.03
C LEU A 28 -26.08 18.08 10.41
N PHE A 29 -27.26 18.32 10.96
CA PHE A 29 -27.68 17.76 12.24
C PHE A 29 -27.88 16.23 12.19
N ILE A 30 -28.40 15.72 11.07
CA ILE A 30 -28.50 14.28 10.83
C ILE A 30 -27.10 13.67 10.67
N LEU A 31 -26.20 14.34 9.96
CA LEU A 31 -24.83 13.88 9.74
C LEU A 31 -24.01 13.84 11.04
N SER A 32 -24.24 14.78 11.97
CA SER A 32 -23.57 14.80 13.28
C SER A 32 -24.08 13.74 14.25
N SER A 33 -25.25 13.13 13.96
CA SER A 33 -25.84 12.08 14.79
C SER A 33 -25.38 10.68 14.41
N ILE A 34 -24.49 10.53 13.43
CA ILE A 34 -23.88 9.24 13.10
C ILE A 34 -22.86 8.93 14.20
N PRO A 35 -23.09 7.91 15.06
CA PRO A 35 -22.08 7.50 16.01
C PRO A 35 -20.86 7.05 15.21
N ALA A 36 -19.70 7.65 15.48
CA ALA A 36 -18.43 7.11 15.02
C ALA A 36 -18.30 5.72 15.65
N GLY A 37 -18.68 4.69 14.90
CA GLY A 37 -18.50 3.31 15.30
C GLY A 37 -17.00 3.10 15.48
N ALA A 38 -16.53 3.23 16.72
CA ALA A 38 -15.23 2.72 17.13
C ALA A 38 -15.33 1.21 16.92
N GLN A 39 -14.96 0.76 15.72
CA GLN A 39 -14.70 -0.63 15.43
C GLN A 39 -13.59 -1.00 16.40
N GLY A 40 -13.97 -1.59 17.53
CA GLY A 40 -13.02 -2.11 18.50
C GLY A 40 -12.06 -2.94 17.69
N VAL A 41 -10.78 -2.55 17.69
CA VAL A 41 -9.73 -3.29 17.01
C VAL A 41 -9.82 -4.70 17.58
N ASN A 42 -10.45 -5.59 16.83
CA ASN A 42 -10.55 -6.99 17.18
C ASN A 42 -9.10 -7.46 17.00
N ARG A 43 -8.33 -7.36 18.08
CA ARG A 43 -6.95 -7.81 18.11
C ARG A 43 -7.06 -9.31 17.98
N VAL A 44 -7.07 -9.78 16.73
CA VAL A 44 -6.77 -11.16 16.42
C VAL A 44 -5.42 -11.39 17.08
N VAL A 45 -5.43 -12.04 18.24
CA VAL A 45 -4.22 -12.47 18.92
C VAL A 45 -3.69 -13.57 18.02
N MET A 46 -2.86 -13.20 17.06
CA MET A 46 -2.14 -14.17 16.27
C MET A 46 -1.32 -15.00 17.25
N PRO A 47 -1.46 -16.33 17.26
CA PRO A 47 -0.69 -17.17 18.15
C PRO A 47 0.80 -16.90 17.90
N HIS A 48 1.53 -16.57 18.97
CA HIS A 48 2.97 -16.44 18.92
C HIS A 48 3.54 -17.83 18.64
N ARG A 49 4.25 -17.99 17.52
CA ARG A 49 4.98 -19.22 17.22
C ARG A 49 6.43 -18.96 17.55
N ASP A 50 6.98 -19.66 18.55
CA ASP A 50 8.37 -19.47 18.97
C ASP A 50 9.35 -19.71 17.82
N GLU A 51 9.02 -20.61 16.90
CA GLU A 51 9.75 -20.89 15.66
C GLU A 51 9.90 -19.65 14.76
N LEU A 52 8.89 -18.76 14.72
CA LEU A 52 8.96 -17.52 13.92
C LEU A 52 9.98 -16.53 14.50
N ALA A 53 10.28 -16.58 15.80
CA ALA A 53 11.18 -15.62 16.42
C ALA A 53 12.62 -15.75 15.88
N SER A 54 13.07 -16.98 15.65
CA SER A 54 14.36 -17.28 15.00
C SER A 54 14.37 -16.76 13.57
N GLU A 55 13.36 -17.13 12.79
CA GLU A 55 13.25 -16.78 11.38
C GLU A 55 13.21 -15.25 11.17
N ILE A 56 12.43 -14.53 11.99
CA ILE A 56 12.38 -13.08 11.99
C ILE A 56 13.76 -12.48 12.32
N SER A 57 14.45 -13.02 13.32
CA SER A 57 15.77 -12.54 13.73
C SER A 57 16.82 -12.74 12.63
N PHE A 58 16.76 -13.88 11.93
CA PHE A 58 17.58 -14.16 10.76
C PHE A 58 17.35 -13.13 9.65
N TRP A 59 16.10 -12.93 9.24
CA TRP A 59 15.78 -12.00 8.15
C TRP A 59 16.08 -10.54 8.49
N LYS A 60 15.85 -10.11 9.74
CA LYS A 60 16.26 -8.77 10.19
C LYS A 60 17.76 -8.55 10.02
N GLN A 61 18.57 -9.57 10.31
CA GLN A 61 20.01 -9.50 10.14
C GLN A 61 20.45 -9.48 8.68
N ILE A 62 19.76 -10.22 7.81
CA ILE A 62 19.98 -10.23 6.37
C ILE A 62 19.66 -8.86 5.76
N PHE A 63 18.46 -8.32 6.01
CA PHE A 63 18.03 -7.04 5.46
C PHE A 63 18.86 -5.85 5.96
N ALA A 64 19.49 -5.96 7.13
CA ALA A 64 20.42 -4.95 7.62
C ALA A 64 21.79 -4.97 6.91
N ARG A 65 22.15 -6.05 6.22
CA ARG A 65 23.50 -6.26 5.65
C ARG A 65 23.53 -6.34 4.13
N VAL A 66 22.42 -6.73 3.49
CA VAL A 66 22.33 -6.89 2.03
C VAL A 66 21.98 -5.55 1.38
N SER A 67 22.80 -5.14 0.42
CA SER A 67 22.58 -3.93 -0.39
C SER A 67 21.67 -4.18 -1.59
N LEU A 68 21.15 -3.12 -2.22
CA LEU A 68 20.24 -3.21 -3.37
C LEU A 68 20.84 -3.92 -4.60
N ASN A 69 22.18 -3.99 -4.68
CA ASN A 69 22.89 -4.63 -5.79
C ASN A 69 23.31 -6.07 -5.43
N GLU A 70 22.91 -6.57 -4.26
CA GLU A 70 23.14 -7.93 -3.82
C GLU A 70 21.83 -8.72 -3.85
N TYR A 71 21.93 -9.96 -4.32
CA TYR A 71 20.83 -10.89 -4.46
C TYR A 71 21.16 -12.15 -3.66
N LEU A 72 20.17 -12.63 -2.91
CA LEU A 72 20.26 -13.89 -2.19
C LEU A 72 19.43 -14.95 -2.90
N ILE A 73 20.04 -16.10 -3.11
CA ILE A 73 19.36 -17.32 -3.53
C ILE A 73 19.22 -18.17 -2.27
N HIS A 74 17.99 -18.44 -1.88
CA HIS A 74 17.64 -19.17 -0.66
C HIS A 74 16.71 -20.35 -0.97
N ASP A 75 16.56 -21.27 -0.03
CA ASP A 75 15.65 -22.39 -0.15
C ASP A 75 14.17 -21.94 -0.10
N SER A 76 13.30 -22.62 -0.85
CA SER A 76 11.88 -22.26 -0.92
C SER A 76 11.06 -22.77 0.27
N TYR A 77 11.55 -23.79 0.98
CA TYR A 77 10.86 -24.42 2.12
C TYR A 77 11.46 -23.97 3.46
N ASN A 78 12.78 -23.87 3.55
CA ASN A 78 13.49 -23.37 4.72
C ASN A 78 14.19 -22.04 4.42
N LEU A 79 13.50 -20.95 4.72
CA LEU A 79 13.96 -19.58 4.44
C LEU A 79 15.26 -19.18 5.15
N GLU A 80 15.69 -19.92 6.18
CA GLU A 80 16.97 -19.68 6.85
C GLU A 80 18.18 -20.20 6.05
N ILE A 81 17.96 -21.03 5.02
CA ILE A 81 19.02 -21.60 4.19
C ILE A 81 19.29 -20.70 2.98
N VAL A 82 20.48 -20.10 2.94
CA VAL A 82 20.96 -19.30 1.81
C VAL A 82 22.01 -20.08 1.03
N TYR A 83 21.69 -20.41 -0.22
CA TYR A 83 22.59 -21.13 -1.13
C TYR A 83 23.72 -20.25 -1.67
N LYS A 84 23.41 -19.00 -2.04
CA LYS A 84 24.41 -18.12 -2.66
C LYS A 84 24.03 -16.64 -2.51
N LYS A 85 25.04 -15.81 -2.26
CA LYS A 85 24.95 -14.35 -2.39
C LYS A 85 25.64 -13.92 -3.68
N VAL A 86 24.94 -13.16 -4.51
CA VAL A 86 25.43 -12.66 -5.79
C VAL A 86 25.42 -11.14 -5.73
N ARG A 87 26.51 -10.50 -6.15
CA ARG A 87 26.60 -9.04 -6.26
C ARG A 87 26.73 -8.66 -7.73
N PHE A 88 25.90 -7.73 -8.18
CA PHE A 88 26.04 -7.15 -9.51
C PHE A 88 26.58 -5.73 -9.42
N ASP A 89 27.27 -5.32 -10.47
CA ASP A 89 27.61 -3.92 -10.67
C ASP A 89 26.34 -3.15 -11.08
N SER A 90 26.18 -1.92 -10.61
CA SER A 90 25.07 -1.02 -10.95
C SER A 90 24.97 -0.71 -12.45
N THR A 91 26.05 -0.90 -13.20
CA THR A 91 26.11 -0.72 -14.66
C THR A 91 25.49 -1.87 -15.44
N VAL A 92 25.25 -3.02 -14.81
CA VAL A 92 24.66 -4.19 -15.48
C VAL A 92 23.16 -3.97 -15.68
N SER A 93 22.70 -4.15 -16.91
CA SER A 93 21.26 -4.06 -17.24
C SER A 93 20.43 -5.13 -16.54
N ASP A 94 19.16 -4.83 -16.26
CA ASP A 94 18.22 -5.78 -15.63
C ASP A 94 18.10 -7.10 -16.40
N ARG A 95 18.13 -7.02 -17.74
CA ARG A 95 18.05 -8.19 -18.62
C ARG A 95 19.26 -9.10 -18.43
N GLN A 96 20.45 -8.52 -18.36
CA GLN A 96 21.69 -9.27 -18.15
C GLN A 96 21.72 -9.89 -16.75
N ARG A 97 21.34 -9.12 -15.71
CA ARG A 97 21.19 -9.64 -14.34
C ARG A 97 20.23 -10.83 -14.27
N SER A 98 19.08 -10.73 -14.92
CA SER A 98 18.08 -11.80 -14.94
C SER A 98 18.60 -13.08 -15.60
N LYS A 99 19.36 -12.94 -16.69
CA LYS A 99 19.98 -14.07 -17.39
C LYS A 99 21.03 -14.76 -16.51
N GLU A 100 21.90 -13.99 -15.86
CA GLU A 100 22.93 -14.51 -14.96
C GLU A 100 22.32 -15.18 -13.72
N LEU A 101 21.31 -14.56 -13.10
CA LEU A 101 20.58 -15.15 -11.99
C LEU A 101 19.92 -16.49 -12.37
N LYS A 102 19.37 -16.59 -13.59
CA LYS A 102 18.81 -17.86 -14.07
C LYS A 102 19.89 -18.93 -14.17
N ALA A 103 21.03 -18.62 -14.79
CA ALA A 103 22.12 -19.59 -14.93
C ALA A 103 22.64 -20.08 -13.57
N ILE A 104 22.74 -19.18 -12.59
CA ILE A 104 23.15 -19.54 -11.22
C ILE A 104 22.10 -20.42 -10.53
N LYS A 105 20.81 -20.15 -10.73
CA LYS A 105 19.74 -20.99 -10.19
C LYS A 105 19.78 -22.39 -10.79
N ASP A 106 19.99 -22.49 -12.10
CA ASP A 106 20.11 -23.77 -12.79
C ASP A 106 21.33 -24.56 -12.24
N GLU A 107 22.48 -23.90 -12.04
CA GLU A 107 23.69 -24.48 -11.41
C GLU A 107 23.41 -25.03 -10.00
N ILE A 108 22.77 -24.23 -9.14
CA ILE A 108 22.44 -24.66 -7.77
C ILE A 108 21.47 -25.83 -7.79
N SER A 109 20.46 -25.80 -8.67
CA SER A 109 19.51 -26.90 -8.82
C SER A 109 20.21 -28.20 -9.18
N ASP A 110 21.15 -28.17 -10.11
CA ASP A 110 21.93 -29.36 -10.50
C ASP A 110 22.78 -29.89 -9.35
N LEU A 111 23.32 -29.02 -8.49
CA LEU A 111 24.08 -29.43 -7.31
C LEU A 111 23.20 -30.08 -6.22
N LEU A 112 21.97 -29.59 -6.04
CA LEU A 112 21.06 -30.10 -5.01
C LEU A 112 20.38 -31.42 -5.42
N LEU A 113 20.33 -31.72 -6.71
CA LEU A 113 19.75 -32.95 -7.25
C LEU A 113 20.77 -34.09 -7.43
N ARG A 114 22.03 -33.87 -7.09
CA ARG A 114 23.10 -34.89 -7.07
C ARG A 114 23.16 -35.62 -5.74
#